data_AF-A0A4Q4Z0L2-F1
#
_entry.id   AF-A0A4Q4Z0L2-F1
#
_cell.length_a   1.000
_cell.length_b   1.000
_cell.length_c   1.000
_cell.angle_alpha   90.00
_cell.angle_beta   90.00
_cell.angle_gamma   90.00
#
_symmetry.space_group_name_H-M   'P 1'
#
loop_
_entity.id
_entity.type
_entity.pdbx_description
1 polymer ?
#
loop_
_entity_poly.entity_id
_entity_poly.type
_entity_poly.pdbx_seq_one_letter_code
_entity_poly.pdbx_strand_id
1 'polypeptide(L)'
;MNRRTALAFGPAAVLALAAPLLLTAPVVADPPAEIDQSLLVPTTLDSSFAPFDCRMRTTGPVCTGERHVATDWAPFDFSCGDVPVYARTVSDRYQTRYYDHDDLNYDRHFRLNDIDYLSTMPTGPATATISAITRFDEPFAVPGDDRTRTIITQGVPWDIRSSTGRAIFRAVGTLVEPPGEVGTFTGHTTVDGVTTTYDDAPLTQVLPDDAFVDYVCRAVTGG
;
A
#
# COMPACT_ATOMS: atom_id res chain seq x y z
N MET A 1 92.42 -34.76 -29.33
CA MET A 1 92.04 -34.01 -30.55
C MET A 1 90.80 -33.19 -30.23
N ASN A 2 90.88 -31.87 -30.40
CA ASN A 2 89.88 -30.92 -30.93
C ASN A 2 88.41 -31.09 -30.51
N ARG A 3 87.65 -30.07 -30.09
CA ARG A 3 87.77 -28.61 -30.25
C ARG A 3 86.73 -28.01 -29.29
N ARG A 4 87.08 -26.90 -28.62
CA ARG A 4 86.12 -26.00 -27.96
C ARG A 4 85.29 -25.27 -29.03
N THR A 5 84.00 -25.08 -28.80
CA THR A 5 83.21 -24.10 -29.55
C THR A 5 82.26 -23.40 -28.59
N ALA A 6 82.53 -22.10 -28.41
CA ALA A 6 81.72 -21.17 -27.65
C ALA A 6 80.50 -20.77 -28.50
N LEU A 7 79.33 -20.64 -27.87
CA LEU A 7 78.13 -20.07 -28.46
C LEU A 7 77.76 -18.82 -27.67
N ALA A 8 77.75 -17.70 -28.39
CA ALA A 8 77.47 -16.37 -27.91
C ALA A 8 75.97 -16.16 -27.68
N PHE A 9 75.63 -15.46 -26.60
CA PHE A 9 74.29 -14.97 -26.30
C PHE A 9 73.99 -13.74 -27.17
N GLY A 10 72.93 -13.81 -27.98
CA GLY A 10 72.32 -12.66 -28.64
C GLY A 10 71.17 -12.09 -27.80
N PRO A 11 70.93 -10.76 -27.81
CA PRO A 11 69.83 -10.16 -27.06
C PRO A 11 68.49 -10.42 -27.77
N ALA A 12 67.52 -10.94 -27.03
CA ALA A 12 66.14 -11.06 -27.48
C ALA A 12 65.48 -9.68 -27.48
N ALA A 13 65.14 -9.17 -28.66
CA ALA A 13 64.31 -7.98 -28.83
C ALA A 13 62.86 -8.30 -28.42
N VAL A 14 62.39 -7.70 -27.33
CA VAL A 14 60.99 -7.75 -26.91
C VAL A 14 60.20 -6.77 -27.77
N LEU A 15 59.44 -7.27 -28.76
CA LEU A 15 58.41 -6.49 -29.44
C LEU A 15 57.22 -6.33 -28.48
N ALA A 16 57.06 -5.14 -27.92
CA ALA A 16 55.83 -4.74 -27.23
C ALA A 16 54.73 -4.48 -28.28
N LEU A 17 53.81 -5.43 -28.44
CA LEU A 17 52.54 -5.24 -29.14
C LEU A 17 51.67 -4.28 -28.30
N ALA A 18 51.67 -3.00 -28.65
CA ALA A 18 50.70 -2.03 -28.15
C ALA A 18 49.33 -2.37 -28.77
N ALA A 19 48.49 -3.10 -28.02
CA ALA A 19 47.08 -3.27 -28.38
C ALA A 19 46.37 -1.90 -28.28
N PRO A 20 45.65 -1.45 -29.32
CA PRO A 20 44.84 -0.26 -29.22
C PRO A 20 43.70 -0.54 -28.23
N LEU A 21 43.75 0.07 -27.05
CA LEU A 21 42.60 0.23 -26.16
C LEU A 21 41.58 1.08 -26.92
N LEU A 22 40.66 0.42 -27.62
CA LEU A 22 39.43 1.03 -28.10
C LEU A 22 38.65 1.48 -26.87
N LEU A 23 38.81 2.76 -26.53
CA LEU A 23 37.93 3.47 -25.61
C LEU A 23 36.54 3.50 -26.26
N THR A 24 35.75 2.45 -26.02
CA THR A 24 34.31 2.51 -26.26
C THR A 24 33.78 3.58 -25.31
N ALA A 25 33.44 4.75 -25.88
CA ALA A 25 32.69 5.75 -25.14
C ALA A 25 31.48 5.05 -24.49
N PRO A 26 31.17 5.34 -23.23
CA PRO A 26 29.97 4.80 -22.62
C PRO A 26 28.80 5.21 -23.52
N VAL A 27 28.11 4.21 -24.07
CA VAL A 27 26.83 4.42 -24.74
C VAL A 27 25.93 4.94 -23.63
N VAL A 28 25.72 6.26 -23.63
CA VAL A 28 24.66 6.87 -22.83
C VAL A 28 23.38 6.33 -23.46
N ALA A 29 22.79 5.32 -22.81
CA ALA A 29 21.49 4.83 -23.22
C ALA A 29 20.52 6.01 -23.21
N ASP A 30 19.71 6.12 -24.25
CA ASP A 30 18.65 7.12 -24.26
C ASP A 30 17.85 7.04 -22.96
N PRO A 31 17.42 8.18 -22.39
CA PRO A 31 16.54 8.14 -21.24
C PRO A 31 15.33 7.26 -21.61
N PRO A 32 14.86 6.40 -20.68
CA PRO A 32 13.71 5.55 -20.95
C PRO A 32 12.55 6.43 -21.42
N ALA A 33 11.85 5.98 -22.46
CA ALA A 33 10.70 6.68 -23.00
C ALA A 33 9.72 7.00 -21.86
N GLU A 34 9.26 8.25 -21.84
CA GLU A 34 8.25 8.70 -20.89
C GLU A 34 6.97 7.88 -21.09
N ILE A 35 6.39 7.40 -20.00
CA ILE A 35 5.12 6.67 -20.05
C ILE A 35 4.00 7.68 -20.31
N ASP A 36 3.28 7.50 -21.42
CA ASP A 36 2.06 8.24 -21.67
C ASP A 36 0.96 7.74 -20.74
N GLN A 37 0.78 8.44 -19.61
CA GLN A 37 -0.20 8.08 -18.59
C GLN A 37 -1.65 8.09 -19.11
N SER A 38 -1.92 8.72 -20.26
CA SER A 38 -3.26 8.73 -20.85
C SER A 38 -3.68 7.39 -21.47
N LEU A 39 -2.73 6.48 -21.70
CA LEU A 39 -2.97 5.14 -22.24
C LEU A 39 -3.28 4.10 -21.15
N LEU A 40 -2.86 4.36 -19.91
CA LEU A 40 -3.05 3.46 -18.77
C LEU A 40 -4.53 3.22 -18.51
N VAL A 41 -4.97 1.98 -18.23
CA VAL A 41 -6.38 1.66 -17.96
C VAL A 41 -6.55 1.13 -16.53
N PRO A 42 -7.42 1.73 -15.70
CA PRO A 42 -8.28 2.88 -16.02
C PRO A 42 -7.48 4.18 -16.23
N THR A 43 -7.89 4.95 -17.23
CA THR A 43 -7.25 6.21 -17.70
C THR A 43 -7.26 7.30 -16.65
N THR A 44 -8.18 7.21 -15.71
CA THR A 44 -8.14 8.00 -14.48
C THR A 44 -7.26 7.29 -13.45
N LEU A 45 -6.00 7.70 -13.41
CA LEU A 45 -5.27 7.69 -12.14
C LEU A 45 -6.08 8.51 -11.13
N ASP A 46 -6.28 7.96 -9.92
CA ASP A 46 -7.04 8.64 -8.88
C ASP A 46 -6.28 9.93 -8.52
N SER A 47 -6.82 11.08 -8.90
CA SER A 47 -6.15 12.37 -8.76
C SER A 47 -5.83 12.72 -7.31
N SER A 48 -6.47 12.04 -6.35
CA SER A 48 -6.16 12.21 -4.93
C SER A 48 -4.78 11.66 -4.53
N PHE A 49 -4.15 10.82 -5.36
CA PHE A 49 -2.79 10.31 -5.18
C PHE A 49 -1.75 11.00 -6.09
N ALA A 50 -2.17 12.02 -6.85
CA ALA A 50 -1.28 12.73 -7.76
C ALA A 50 -0.27 13.62 -7.00
N PRO A 51 0.93 13.84 -7.55
CA PRO A 51 1.42 13.29 -8.82
C PRO A 51 1.83 11.81 -8.70
N PHE A 52 1.59 11.05 -9.77
CA PHE A 52 2.13 9.69 -9.90
C PHE A 52 3.52 9.71 -10.53
N ASP A 53 4.43 8.95 -9.95
CA ASP A 53 5.73 8.60 -10.55
C ASP A 53 5.60 7.25 -11.28
N CYS A 54 5.74 7.28 -12.60
CA CYS A 54 5.57 6.11 -13.46
C CYS A 54 6.91 5.72 -14.09
N ARG A 55 7.22 4.42 -14.04
CA ARG A 55 8.46 3.85 -14.56
C ARG A 55 8.19 2.58 -15.37
N MET A 56 8.84 2.47 -16.52
CA MET A 56 8.73 1.27 -17.34
C MET A 56 9.47 0.10 -16.65
N ARG A 57 8.86 -1.09 -16.70
CA ARG A 57 9.46 -2.36 -16.26
C ARG A 57 9.34 -3.39 -17.37
N THR A 58 10.05 -4.51 -17.22
CA THR A 58 10.02 -5.62 -18.18
C THR A 58 8.63 -6.21 -18.38
N THR A 59 7.73 -6.04 -17.41
CA THR A 59 6.36 -6.56 -17.41
C THR A 59 5.31 -5.51 -17.81
N GLY A 60 5.72 -4.27 -18.07
CA GLY A 60 4.83 -3.13 -18.32
C GLY A 60 5.06 -1.95 -17.34
N PRO A 61 4.29 -0.86 -17.46
CA PRO A 61 4.39 0.30 -16.58
C PRO A 61 4.11 -0.02 -15.10
N VAL A 62 4.80 0.70 -14.20
CA VAL A 62 4.48 0.71 -12.77
C VAL A 62 4.40 2.15 -12.30
N CYS A 63 3.27 2.53 -11.70
CA CYS A 63 3.03 3.89 -11.22
C CYS A 63 2.81 3.92 -9.70
N THR A 64 3.48 4.84 -9.01
CA THR A 64 3.35 5.04 -7.56
C THR A 64 2.84 6.43 -7.23
N GLY A 65 1.96 6.55 -6.26
CA GLY A 65 1.40 7.82 -5.80
C GLY A 65 1.14 7.81 -4.31
N GLU A 66 1.03 8.99 -3.72
CA GLU A 66 0.87 9.19 -2.28
C GLU A 66 -0.27 10.17 -2.03
N ARG A 67 -1.05 9.91 -0.98
CA ARG A 67 -2.13 10.77 -0.55
C ARG A 67 -2.01 11.03 0.95
N HIS A 68 -1.97 12.31 1.29
CA HIS A 68 -1.97 12.79 2.67
C HIS A 68 -3.21 13.66 2.88
N VAL A 69 -4.07 13.27 3.81
CA VAL A 69 -5.29 14.01 4.16
C VAL A 69 -5.27 14.33 5.65
N ALA A 70 -5.58 15.57 5.97
CA ALA A 70 -5.92 16.01 7.31
C ALA A 70 -7.17 16.90 7.19
N THR A 71 -8.24 16.55 7.91
CA THR A 71 -9.48 17.33 7.90
C THR A 71 -9.65 18.12 9.20
N ASP A 72 -10.44 19.19 9.12
CA ASP A 72 -10.99 19.81 10.32
C ASP A 72 -12.09 18.92 10.94
N TRP A 73 -12.54 19.30 12.14
CA TRP A 73 -13.67 18.65 12.79
C TRP A 73 -14.96 18.89 11.99
N ALA A 74 -15.68 17.81 11.73
CA ALA A 74 -16.99 17.82 11.06
C ALA A 74 -17.94 16.83 11.76
N PRO A 75 -19.27 16.97 11.59
CA PRO A 75 -20.22 15.95 12.04
C PRO A 75 -19.84 14.57 11.48
N PHE A 76 -19.89 13.55 12.32
CA PHE A 76 -19.69 12.16 11.93
C PHE A 76 -20.98 11.58 11.35
N ASP A 77 -20.87 10.49 10.60
CA ASP A 77 -21.98 9.93 9.81
C ASP A 77 -23.14 9.38 10.66
N PHE A 78 -22.95 9.26 11.97
CA PHE A 78 -24.00 8.88 12.92
C PHE A 78 -23.81 9.54 14.29
N SER A 79 -24.86 9.49 15.10
CA SER A 79 -24.89 9.95 16.51
C SER A 79 -24.99 8.78 17.48
N CYS A 80 -24.64 9.04 18.75
CA CYS A 80 -24.79 8.09 19.85
C CYS A 80 -26.09 8.35 20.59
N GLY A 81 -27.20 7.84 20.05
CA GLY A 81 -28.53 8.29 20.43
C GLY A 81 -28.70 9.78 20.08
N ASP A 82 -29.06 10.58 21.07
CA ASP A 82 -29.22 12.05 20.91
C ASP A 82 -27.88 12.82 21.02
N VAL A 83 -26.76 12.12 21.25
CA VAL A 83 -25.45 12.76 21.39
C VAL A 83 -24.76 12.84 20.03
N PRO A 84 -24.54 14.05 19.47
CA PRO A 84 -23.83 14.20 18.21
C PRO A 84 -22.36 13.76 18.37
N VAL A 85 -21.81 13.17 17.32
CA VAL A 85 -20.40 12.82 17.22
C VAL A 85 -19.77 13.68 16.12
N TYR A 86 -18.56 14.12 16.37
CA TYR A 86 -17.72 14.84 15.41
C TYR A 86 -16.44 14.04 15.19
N ALA A 87 -15.91 14.12 13.97
CA ALA A 87 -14.68 13.48 13.59
C ALA A 87 -13.73 14.47 12.92
N ARG A 88 -12.44 14.25 13.11
CA ARG A 88 -11.38 14.75 12.22
C ARG A 88 -10.52 13.57 11.80
N THR A 89 -10.09 13.55 10.55
CA THR A 89 -9.34 12.43 9.99
C THR A 89 -7.90 12.86 9.69
N VAL A 90 -6.95 11.97 9.99
CA VAL A 90 -5.59 12.00 9.44
C VAL A 90 -5.38 10.70 8.69
N SER A 91 -4.98 10.77 7.43
CA SER A 91 -4.88 9.62 6.53
C SER A 91 -3.65 9.76 5.66
N ASP A 92 -2.72 8.80 5.80
CA ASP A 92 -1.58 8.62 4.92
C ASP A 92 -1.78 7.35 4.10
N ARG A 93 -1.87 7.47 2.78
CA ARG A 93 -2.03 6.33 1.88
C ARG A 93 -1.00 6.35 0.77
N TYR A 94 -0.45 5.19 0.46
CA TYR A 94 0.51 4.97 -0.61
C TYR A 94 -0.09 3.96 -1.58
N GLN A 95 -0.04 4.24 -2.87
CA GLN A 95 -0.57 3.37 -3.91
C GLN A 95 0.55 3.00 -4.89
N THR A 96 0.59 1.73 -5.30
CA THR A 96 1.35 1.25 -6.45
C THR A 96 0.38 0.55 -7.41
N ARG A 97 0.44 0.88 -8.71
CA ARG A 97 -0.37 0.25 -9.76
C ARG A 97 0.56 -0.47 -10.74
N TYR A 98 0.18 -1.67 -11.14
CA TYR A 98 0.94 -2.50 -12.05
C TYR A 98 0.16 -2.73 -13.34
N TYR A 99 0.76 -2.36 -14.46
CA TYR A 99 0.17 -2.45 -15.78
C TYR A 99 0.91 -3.50 -16.61
N ASP A 100 0.18 -4.19 -17.49
CA ASP A 100 0.78 -5.07 -18.48
C ASP A 100 1.30 -4.29 -19.70
N HIS A 101 1.69 -5.01 -20.76
CA HIS A 101 2.19 -4.39 -21.99
C HIS A 101 1.11 -3.71 -22.84
N ASP A 102 -0.16 -4.01 -22.56
CA ASP A 102 -1.32 -3.40 -23.21
C ASP A 102 -1.86 -2.22 -22.37
N ASP A 103 -1.07 -1.76 -21.40
CA ASP A 103 -1.37 -0.66 -20.47
C ASP A 103 -2.61 -0.94 -19.59
N LEU A 104 -2.98 -2.22 -19.40
CA LEU A 104 -4.09 -2.63 -18.55
C LEU A 104 -3.62 -2.93 -17.13
N ASN A 105 -4.25 -2.31 -16.14
CA ASN A 105 -3.93 -2.53 -14.73
C ASN A 105 -4.37 -3.93 -14.30
N TYR A 106 -3.44 -4.75 -13.82
CA TYR A 106 -3.73 -6.10 -13.35
C TYR A 106 -3.64 -6.26 -11.82
N ASP A 107 -3.04 -5.29 -11.13
CA ASP A 107 -2.87 -5.33 -9.67
C ASP A 107 -2.62 -3.93 -9.08
N ARG A 108 -3.22 -3.66 -7.91
CA ARG A 108 -2.97 -2.43 -7.14
C ARG A 108 -2.59 -2.77 -5.72
N HIS A 109 -1.49 -2.22 -5.25
CA HIS A 109 -1.05 -2.37 -3.86
C HIS A 109 -1.22 -1.05 -3.13
N PHE A 110 -1.66 -1.13 -1.90
CA PHE A 110 -1.80 0.01 -1.02
C PHE A 110 -1.15 -0.24 0.33
N ARG A 111 -0.70 0.84 0.95
CA ARG A 111 -0.40 0.89 2.39
C ARG A 111 -1.14 2.08 2.95
N LEU A 112 -1.81 1.91 4.08
CA LEU A 112 -2.50 3.00 4.74
C LEU A 112 -2.23 3.05 6.23
N ASN A 113 -2.30 4.27 6.73
CA ASN A 113 -2.36 4.60 8.13
C ASN A 113 -3.42 5.70 8.29
N ASP A 114 -4.62 5.27 8.67
CA ASP A 114 -5.77 6.15 8.85
C ASP A 114 -6.12 6.23 10.33
N ILE A 115 -6.39 7.43 10.82
CA ILE A 115 -6.85 7.70 12.18
C ILE A 115 -7.98 8.71 12.11
N ASP A 116 -9.17 8.27 12.50
CA ASP A 116 -10.28 9.14 12.82
C ASP A 116 -10.25 9.45 14.31
N TYR A 117 -10.10 10.72 14.64
CA TYR A 117 -10.23 11.24 15.99
C TYR A 117 -11.67 11.64 16.21
N LEU A 118 -12.27 11.17 17.30
CA LEU A 118 -13.69 11.36 17.56
C LEU A 118 -13.93 12.16 18.85
N SER A 119 -15.02 12.91 18.90
CA SER A 119 -15.45 13.68 20.06
C SER A 119 -16.97 13.90 20.05
N THR A 120 -17.58 14.07 21.23
CA THR A 120 -18.96 14.58 21.34
C THR A 120 -19.04 16.10 21.23
N MET A 121 -17.89 16.78 21.10
CA MET A 121 -17.80 18.22 20.96
C MET A 121 -17.38 18.58 19.53
N PRO A 122 -17.91 19.68 18.97
CA PRO A 122 -17.56 20.11 17.61
C PRO A 122 -16.09 20.50 17.44
N THR A 123 -15.40 20.78 18.56
CA THR A 123 -13.96 21.03 18.61
C THR A 123 -13.41 20.53 19.94
N GLY A 124 -12.09 20.40 20.05
CA GLY A 124 -11.41 20.06 21.30
C GLY A 124 -10.61 18.76 21.21
N PRO A 125 -10.17 18.19 22.34
CA PRO A 125 -9.44 16.95 22.34
C PRO A 125 -10.35 15.81 21.89
N ALA A 126 -9.77 14.86 21.17
CA ALA A 126 -10.43 13.62 20.85
C ALA A 126 -10.70 12.83 22.14
N THR A 127 -11.90 12.28 22.29
CA THR A 127 -12.24 11.35 23.36
C THR A 127 -12.11 9.90 22.94
N ALA A 128 -11.97 9.63 21.64
CA ALA A 128 -11.73 8.31 21.07
C ALA A 128 -10.98 8.39 19.74
N THR A 129 -10.52 7.23 19.28
CA THR A 129 -9.96 7.04 17.94
C THR A 129 -10.48 5.77 17.28
N ILE A 130 -10.69 5.81 15.98
CA ILE A 130 -10.75 4.63 15.11
C ILE A 130 -9.50 4.68 14.24
N SER A 131 -8.67 3.64 14.27
CA SER A 131 -7.53 3.58 13.36
C SER A 131 -7.52 2.32 12.51
N ALA A 132 -6.96 2.47 11.31
CA ALA A 132 -6.69 1.39 10.38
C ALA A 132 -5.22 1.45 9.97
N ILE A 133 -4.51 0.34 10.13
CA ILE A 133 -3.11 0.18 9.69
C ILE A 133 -3.05 -1.09 8.87
N THR A 134 -3.20 -0.95 7.57
CA THR A 134 -3.36 -2.09 6.67
C THR A 134 -2.55 -1.96 5.40
N ARG A 135 -2.49 -3.09 4.69
CA ARG A 135 -2.11 -3.18 3.29
C ARG A 135 -3.33 -3.67 2.52
N PHE A 136 -3.55 -3.12 1.33
CA PHE A 136 -4.50 -3.68 0.38
C PHE A 136 -3.76 -4.23 -0.81
N ASP A 137 -4.15 -5.42 -1.25
CA ASP A 137 -3.85 -5.91 -2.59
C ASP A 137 -5.17 -6.00 -3.34
N GLU A 138 -5.22 -5.47 -4.55
CA GLU A 138 -6.40 -5.50 -5.40
C GLU A 138 -6.06 -6.17 -6.75
N PRO A 139 -5.98 -7.52 -6.80
CA PRO A 139 -5.82 -8.23 -8.04
C PRO A 139 -7.10 -8.15 -8.90
N PHE A 140 -6.90 -8.12 -10.21
CA PHE A 140 -7.97 -8.08 -11.21
C PHE A 140 -8.09 -9.43 -11.89
N ALA A 141 -9.29 -10.00 -11.96
CA ALA A 141 -9.50 -11.21 -12.77
C ALA A 141 -9.46 -10.90 -14.28
N VAL A 142 -9.82 -9.68 -14.67
CA VAL A 142 -9.68 -9.13 -16.03
C VAL A 142 -8.92 -7.81 -15.93
N PRO A 143 -7.67 -7.71 -16.45
CA PRO A 143 -6.89 -6.48 -16.40
C PRO A 143 -7.67 -5.28 -16.96
N GLY A 144 -7.62 -4.16 -16.25
CA GLY A 144 -8.32 -2.91 -16.58
C GLY A 144 -9.81 -2.88 -16.23
N ASP A 145 -10.43 -3.99 -15.81
CA ASP A 145 -11.83 -4.02 -15.39
C ASP A 145 -11.98 -4.02 -13.86
N ASP A 146 -12.20 -2.82 -13.29
CA ASP A 146 -12.43 -2.59 -11.86
C ASP A 146 -13.61 -3.38 -11.28
N ARG A 147 -14.54 -3.91 -12.10
CA ARG A 147 -15.64 -4.77 -11.63
C ARG A 147 -15.20 -6.17 -11.26
N THR A 148 -13.99 -6.56 -11.66
CA THR A 148 -13.44 -7.88 -11.41
C THR A 148 -12.39 -7.89 -10.30
N ARG A 149 -12.19 -6.74 -9.64
CA ARG A 149 -11.23 -6.60 -8.56
C ARG A 149 -11.70 -7.34 -7.31
N THR A 150 -10.78 -8.04 -6.68
CA THR A 150 -10.95 -8.54 -5.31
C THR A 150 -10.14 -7.64 -4.40
N ILE A 151 -10.69 -7.17 -3.27
CA ILE A 151 -9.93 -6.37 -2.30
C ILE A 151 -9.44 -7.29 -1.18
N ILE A 152 -8.13 -7.36 -0.97
CA ILE A 152 -7.51 -8.17 0.07
C ILE A 152 -6.84 -7.21 1.06
N THR A 153 -7.47 -7.04 2.22
CA THR A 153 -7.00 -6.18 3.30
C THR A 153 -6.26 -6.99 4.34
N GLN A 154 -5.01 -6.63 4.67
CA GLN A 154 -4.23 -7.29 5.71
C GLN A 154 -3.76 -6.30 6.78
N GLY A 155 -3.77 -6.72 8.04
CA GLY A 155 -3.23 -5.95 9.16
C GLY A 155 -4.27 -5.67 10.22
N VAL A 156 -4.43 -4.40 10.59
CA VAL A 156 -5.39 -3.93 11.59
C VAL A 156 -6.45 -3.07 10.89
N PRO A 157 -7.51 -3.67 10.32
CA PRO A 157 -8.55 -2.91 9.62
C PRO A 157 -9.36 -2.00 10.55
N TRP A 158 -9.45 -2.36 11.85
CA TRP A 158 -10.14 -1.56 12.85
C TRP A 158 -9.48 -1.69 14.23
N ASP A 159 -9.09 -0.56 14.83
CA ASP A 159 -8.69 -0.43 16.24
C ASP A 159 -9.43 0.78 16.85
N ILE A 160 -10.48 0.49 17.62
CA ILE A 160 -11.35 1.48 18.26
C ILE A 160 -10.91 1.63 19.71
N ARG A 161 -10.47 2.82 20.09
CA ARG A 161 -9.94 3.12 21.44
C ARG A 161 -10.61 4.32 22.06
N SER A 162 -10.74 4.31 23.39
CA SER A 162 -11.09 5.51 24.15
C SER A 162 -9.85 6.36 24.44
N SER A 163 -10.07 7.57 24.96
CA SER A 163 -9.02 8.52 25.37
C SER A 163 -8.04 8.00 26.40
N THR A 164 -8.39 6.93 27.13
CA THR A 164 -7.46 6.26 28.06
C THR A 164 -6.46 5.33 27.35
N GLY A 165 -6.61 5.16 26.04
CA GLY A 165 -5.78 4.27 25.21
C GLY A 165 -6.22 2.81 25.24
N ARG A 166 -7.24 2.44 26.03
CA ARG A 166 -7.82 1.10 26.06
C ARG A 166 -8.57 0.83 24.74
N ALA A 167 -8.25 -0.30 24.11
CA ALA A 167 -9.03 -0.82 22.97
C ALA A 167 -10.38 -1.35 23.46
N ILE A 168 -11.45 -0.89 22.83
CA ILE A 168 -12.82 -1.40 23.00
C ILE A 168 -13.06 -2.52 22.01
N PHE A 169 -12.62 -2.32 20.77
CA PHE A 169 -12.63 -3.31 19.72
C PHE A 169 -11.33 -3.21 18.92
N ARG A 170 -10.74 -4.35 18.59
CA ARG A 170 -9.62 -4.40 17.66
C ARG A 170 -9.74 -5.65 16.81
N ALA A 171 -9.71 -5.52 15.49
CA ALA A 171 -9.60 -6.63 14.55
C ALA A 171 -8.19 -6.68 13.98
N VAL A 172 -7.59 -7.87 13.95
CA VAL A 172 -6.29 -8.12 13.31
C VAL A 172 -6.41 -9.36 12.45
N GLY A 173 -6.14 -9.24 11.16
CA GLY A 173 -6.31 -10.36 10.24
C GLY A 173 -6.24 -9.97 8.78
N THR A 174 -6.85 -10.83 7.98
CA THR A 174 -7.07 -10.66 6.54
C THR A 174 -8.57 -10.59 6.28
N LEU A 175 -9.01 -9.56 5.57
CA LEU A 175 -10.35 -9.41 5.01
C LEU A 175 -10.25 -9.55 3.50
N VAL A 176 -11.06 -10.42 2.91
CA VAL A 176 -11.14 -10.64 1.45
C VAL A 176 -12.54 -10.25 0.99
N GLU A 177 -12.64 -9.31 0.06
CA GLU A 177 -13.89 -8.80 -0.51
C GLU A 177 -13.93 -9.07 -2.02
N PRO A 178 -14.52 -10.19 -2.46
CA PRO A 178 -14.72 -10.48 -3.87
C PRO A 178 -15.71 -9.48 -4.52
N PRO A 179 -15.66 -9.32 -5.85
CA PRO A 179 -16.53 -8.37 -6.53
C PRO A 179 -18.01 -8.77 -6.42
N GLY A 180 -18.80 -7.89 -5.80
CA GLY A 180 -20.25 -8.08 -5.66
C GLY A 180 -20.67 -9.08 -4.58
N GLU A 181 -19.74 -9.55 -3.75
CA GLU A 181 -20.00 -10.50 -2.66
C GLU A 181 -19.72 -9.88 -1.29
N VAL A 182 -20.20 -10.53 -0.22
CA VAL A 182 -19.88 -10.15 1.16
C VAL A 182 -18.46 -10.62 1.47
N GLY A 183 -17.63 -9.74 2.03
CA GLY A 183 -16.27 -10.11 2.39
C GLY A 183 -16.19 -11.10 3.55
N THR A 184 -15.11 -11.88 3.58
CA THR A 184 -14.79 -12.81 4.66
C THR A 184 -13.53 -12.40 5.41
N PHE A 185 -13.48 -12.70 6.70
CA PHE A 185 -12.40 -12.33 7.59
C PHE A 185 -11.79 -13.57 8.24
N THR A 186 -10.46 -13.63 8.20
CA THR A 186 -9.66 -14.62 8.90
C THR A 186 -8.67 -13.90 9.81
N GLY A 187 -8.71 -14.19 11.10
CA GLY A 187 -7.89 -13.48 12.09
C GLY A 187 -8.49 -13.56 13.49
N HIS A 188 -8.32 -12.50 14.26
CA HIS A 188 -8.95 -12.39 15.58
C HIS A 188 -9.48 -11.00 15.83
N THR A 189 -10.52 -10.93 16.66
CA THR A 189 -10.96 -9.68 17.28
C THR A 189 -10.69 -9.72 18.78
N THR A 190 -10.39 -8.58 19.37
CA THR A 190 -10.33 -8.38 20.82
C THR A 190 -11.38 -7.36 21.20
N VAL A 191 -12.35 -7.77 22.01
CA VAL A 191 -13.44 -6.92 22.51
C VAL A 191 -13.36 -6.91 24.03
N ASP A 192 -13.17 -5.73 24.62
CA ASP A 192 -13.04 -5.58 26.08
C ASP A 192 -12.01 -6.53 26.73
N GLY A 193 -10.92 -6.82 26.00
CA GLY A 193 -9.85 -7.72 26.43
C GLY A 193 -10.13 -9.21 26.18
N VAL A 194 -11.31 -9.58 25.69
CA VAL A 194 -11.64 -10.96 25.29
C VAL A 194 -11.31 -11.13 23.82
N THR A 195 -10.48 -12.13 23.49
CA THR A 195 -10.08 -12.41 22.11
C THR A 195 -10.87 -13.58 21.52
N THR A 196 -11.40 -13.40 20.31
CA THR A 196 -12.12 -14.41 19.53
C THR A 196 -11.44 -14.59 18.18
N THR A 197 -11.17 -15.83 17.78
CA THR A 197 -10.58 -16.17 16.48
C THR A 197 -11.66 -16.50 15.47
N TYR A 198 -11.46 -16.07 14.23
CA TYR A 198 -12.33 -16.32 13.08
C TYR A 198 -11.53 -16.98 11.97
N ASP A 199 -12.16 -17.92 11.29
CA ASP A 199 -11.64 -18.61 10.11
C ASP A 199 -12.69 -18.47 9.02
N ASP A 200 -12.36 -17.72 7.97
CA ASP A 200 -13.24 -17.42 6.83
C ASP A 200 -14.67 -16.99 7.22
N ALA A 201 -14.80 -16.18 8.27
CA ALA A 201 -16.11 -15.76 8.77
C ALA A 201 -16.64 -14.56 7.95
N PRO A 202 -17.92 -14.50 7.59
CA PRO A 202 -18.51 -13.32 6.96
C PRO A 202 -18.25 -12.07 7.80
N LEU A 203 -17.91 -10.94 7.16
CA LEU A 203 -17.60 -9.70 7.86
C LEU A 203 -18.76 -9.24 8.76
N THR A 204 -20.00 -9.44 8.32
CA THR A 204 -21.22 -9.12 9.08
C THR A 204 -21.36 -9.93 10.38
N GLN A 205 -20.67 -11.06 10.52
CA GLN A 205 -20.58 -11.81 11.76
C GLN A 205 -19.48 -11.28 12.68
N VAL A 206 -18.37 -10.81 12.11
CA VAL A 206 -17.17 -10.35 12.84
C VAL A 206 -17.38 -8.96 13.41
N LEU A 207 -18.00 -8.07 12.63
CA LEU A 207 -18.30 -6.70 12.99
C LEU A 207 -19.65 -6.28 12.35
N PRO A 208 -20.78 -6.66 12.95
CA PRO A 208 -22.08 -6.14 12.55
C PRO A 208 -22.12 -4.60 12.67
N ASP A 209 -22.87 -3.92 11.79
CA ASP A 209 -22.97 -2.45 11.78
C ASP A 209 -23.41 -1.89 13.15
N ASP A 210 -24.42 -2.51 13.78
CA ASP A 210 -24.89 -2.10 15.12
C ASP A 210 -23.81 -2.25 16.20
N ALA A 211 -22.96 -3.28 16.09
CA ALA A 211 -21.85 -3.49 17.02
C ALA A 211 -20.75 -2.46 16.79
N PHE A 212 -20.46 -2.10 15.54
CA PHE A 212 -19.53 -1.03 15.22
C PHE A 212 -19.99 0.30 15.83
N VAL A 213 -21.26 0.67 15.63
CA VAL A 213 -21.85 1.89 16.22
C VAL A 213 -21.75 1.84 17.74
N ASP A 214 -22.10 0.72 18.39
CA ASP A 214 -21.96 0.53 19.84
C ASP A 214 -20.52 0.76 20.32
N TYR A 215 -19.54 0.13 19.68
CA TYR A 215 -18.13 0.28 20.06
C TYR A 215 -17.64 1.71 19.94
N VAL A 216 -17.99 2.40 18.86
CA VAL A 216 -17.65 3.81 18.66
C VAL A 216 -18.31 4.66 19.75
N CYS A 217 -19.59 4.44 20.02
CA CYS A 217 -20.32 5.22 21.02
C CYS A 217 -19.80 5.01 22.43
N ARG A 218 -19.50 3.77 22.82
CA ARG A 218 -18.82 3.46 24.08
C ARG A 218 -17.46 4.15 24.17
N ALA A 219 -16.70 4.19 23.07
CA ALA A 219 -15.40 4.86 23.04
C ALA A 219 -15.50 6.36 23.28
N VAL A 220 -16.44 7.01 22.59
CA VAL A 220 -16.60 8.46 22.58
C VAL A 220 -17.26 8.98 23.86
N THR A 221 -18.22 8.22 24.42
CA THR A 221 -19.00 8.62 25.61
C THR A 221 -18.44 8.11 26.94
N GLY A 222 -17.46 7.18 26.89
CA GLY A 222 -16.78 6.66 28.08
C GLY A 222 -17.27 5.30 28.57
N GLY A 223 -18.43 4.83 28.10
CA GLY A 223 -18.95 3.48 28.38
C GLY A 223 -19.40 3.25 29.82
#